data_AF-A0A3M8FZF7-F1
#
_entry.id   AF-A0A3M8FZF7-F1
#
_cell.length_a   1.000
_cell.length_b   1.000
_cell.length_c   1.000
_cell.angle_alpha   90.00
_cell.angle_beta   90.00
_cell.angle_gamma   90.00
#
_symmetry.space_group_name_H-M   'P 1'
#
loop_
_entity.id
_entity.type
_entity.pdbx_description
1 polymer ?
#
loop_
_entity_poly.entity_id
_entity_poly.type
_entity_poly.pdbx_seq_one_letter_code
_entity_poly.pdbx_strand_id
1 'polypeptide(L)'
;MTYSEINALKKCIIENDLTFEAISPKRLDVNFHYDEEVKMRFGDQEFIIPVDNEYSFVELNNPVVFLHLILEEIEYIEDSKDLYEWTGNMIQLTYDEKIVALYNGLKEVAPQIRAIVGKEVRAIPHFDIELNTGLAKALRAAHL
;
A
#
# COMPACT_ATOMS: atom_id res chain seq x y z
N MET A 1 -18.88 17.32 -0.62
CA MET A 1 -18.58 16.26 0.36
C MET A 1 -17.09 16.31 0.62
N THR A 2 -16.67 16.43 1.87
CA THR A 2 -15.26 16.32 2.27
C THR A 2 -15.03 14.88 2.72
N TYR A 3 -14.14 14.17 2.03
CA TYR A 3 -13.74 12.81 2.40
C TYR A 3 -12.64 12.89 3.46
N SER A 4 -12.97 12.56 4.70
CA SER A 4 -12.08 12.67 5.87
C SER A 4 -10.81 11.84 5.71
N GLU A 5 -10.93 10.66 5.12
CA GLU A 5 -9.86 9.69 4.89
C GLU A 5 -8.82 10.27 3.93
N ILE A 6 -9.27 10.83 2.80
CA ILE A 6 -8.39 11.49 1.83
C ILE A 6 -7.68 12.68 2.46
N ASN A 7 -8.38 13.46 3.28
CA ASN A 7 -7.77 14.58 3.99
C ASN A 7 -6.74 14.11 5.02
N ALA A 8 -6.96 12.99 5.70
CA ALA A 8 -6.00 12.39 6.62
C ALA A 8 -4.73 11.94 5.89
N LEU A 9 -4.87 11.30 4.72
CA LEU A 9 -3.74 10.93 3.86
C LEU A 9 -2.92 12.16 3.45
N LYS A 10 -3.58 13.20 2.90
CA LYS A 10 -2.90 14.44 2.49
C LYS A 10 -2.16 15.10 3.65
N LYS A 11 -2.84 15.21 4.79
CA LYS A 11 -2.27 15.80 6.00
C LYS A 11 -1.04 15.02 6.47
N CYS A 12 -1.12 13.69 6.48
CA CYS A 12 0.00 12.82 6.85
C CYS A 12 1.21 13.02 5.93
N ILE A 13 1.00 13.15 4.62
CA ILE A 13 2.07 13.38 3.65
C ILE A 13 2.76 14.72 3.92
N ILE A 14 1.98 15.78 4.13
CA ILE A 14 2.50 17.13 4.37
C ILE A 14 3.24 17.22 5.71
N GLU A 15 2.67 16.68 6.78
CA GLU A 15 3.25 16.79 8.13
C GLU A 15 4.54 15.99 8.30
N ASN A 16 4.68 14.88 7.56
CA ASN A 16 5.86 14.02 7.62
C ASN A 16 6.82 14.24 6.44
N ASP A 17 6.56 15.20 5.55
CA ASP A 17 7.36 15.47 4.35
C ASP A 17 7.63 14.18 3.52
N LEU A 18 6.57 13.38 3.33
CA LEU A 18 6.69 12.11 2.61
C LEU A 18 6.81 12.35 1.12
N THR A 19 7.76 11.67 0.49
CA THR A 19 7.88 11.63 -0.96
C THR A 19 7.80 10.19 -1.46
N PHE A 20 7.32 10.05 -2.70
CA PHE A 20 7.01 8.77 -3.30
C PHE A 20 7.52 8.73 -4.73
N GLU A 21 7.90 7.54 -5.16
CA GLU A 21 8.37 7.27 -6.51
C GLU A 21 7.93 5.85 -6.89
N ALA A 22 7.18 5.73 -7.99
CA ALA A 22 6.93 4.44 -8.60
C ALA A 22 8.24 3.86 -9.13
N ILE A 23 8.53 2.61 -8.80
CA ILE A 23 9.70 1.88 -9.30
C ILE A 23 9.20 0.71 -10.12
N SER A 24 9.76 0.55 -11.32
CA SER A 24 9.46 -0.60 -12.16
C SER A 24 9.74 -1.90 -11.39
N PRO A 25 8.80 -2.85 -11.39
CA PRO A 25 8.89 -4.04 -10.57
C PRO A 25 10.09 -4.89 -10.99
N LYS A 26 10.65 -5.61 -10.02
CA LYS A 26 11.17 -6.94 -10.32
C LYS A 26 9.97 -7.85 -10.46
N ARG A 27 9.40 -7.96 -11.66
CA ARG A 27 8.28 -8.87 -11.97
C ARG A 27 8.49 -10.20 -11.24
N LEU A 28 7.65 -10.47 -10.25
CA LEU A 28 7.63 -11.78 -9.65
C LEU A 28 6.91 -12.67 -10.67
N ASP A 29 7.64 -13.60 -11.30
CA ASP A 29 7.03 -14.67 -12.13
C ASP A 29 6.22 -15.64 -11.24
N VAL A 30 5.22 -15.13 -10.53
CA VAL A 30 4.31 -15.83 -9.64
C VAL A 30 2.91 -15.28 -9.91
N ASN A 31 1.90 -16.13 -9.87
CA ASN A 31 0.51 -15.74 -10.08
C ASN A 31 -0.06 -15.11 -8.79
N PHE A 32 0.53 -13.99 -8.36
CA PHE A 32 0.19 -13.27 -7.13
C PHE A 32 0.26 -11.76 -7.38
N HIS A 33 -0.65 -11.00 -6.76
CA HIS A 33 -1.07 -9.65 -7.16
C HIS A 33 -0.09 -8.52 -6.78
N TYR A 34 1.20 -8.66 -7.06
CA TYR A 34 2.21 -7.61 -6.85
C TYR A 34 2.95 -7.31 -8.13
N ASP A 35 2.41 -6.35 -8.86
CA ASP A 35 2.92 -5.97 -10.18
C ASP A 35 3.78 -4.70 -10.14
N GLU A 36 3.82 -3.94 -9.05
CA GLU A 36 4.57 -2.69 -8.94
C GLU A 36 5.22 -2.51 -7.54
N GLU A 37 6.27 -1.69 -7.47
CA GLU A 37 6.88 -1.26 -6.21
C GLU A 37 6.78 0.27 -6.07
N VAL A 38 6.48 0.74 -4.87
CA VAL A 38 6.53 2.17 -4.53
C VAL A 38 7.63 2.39 -3.52
N LYS A 39 8.53 3.32 -3.85
CA LYS A 39 9.52 3.81 -2.90
C LYS A 39 8.96 5.01 -2.15
N MET A 40 8.89 4.88 -0.84
CA MET A 40 8.55 5.95 0.09
C MET A 40 9.81 6.46 0.77
N ARG A 41 9.92 7.79 0.94
CA ARG A 41 10.99 8.43 1.71
C ARG A 41 10.45 9.22 2.89
N PHE A 42 11.19 9.16 3.99
CA PHE A 42 10.98 9.96 5.19
C PHE A 42 12.34 10.39 5.75
N GLY A 43 12.70 11.67 5.58
CA GLY A 43 14.06 12.13 5.84
C GLY A 43 15.10 11.32 5.05
N ASP A 44 16.07 10.74 5.75
CA ASP A 44 17.11 9.88 5.15
C ASP A 44 16.70 8.40 5.01
N GLN A 45 15.49 8.04 5.44
CA GLN A 45 14.99 6.67 5.35
C GLN A 45 14.30 6.40 4.01
N GLU A 46 14.60 5.26 3.42
CA GLU A 46 13.99 4.75 2.19
C GLU A 46 13.31 3.41 2.46
N PHE A 47 12.07 3.28 2.02
CA PHE A 47 11.30 2.05 2.06
C PHE A 47 10.88 1.71 0.64
N ILE A 48 11.10 0.46 0.21
CA ILE A 48 10.59 -0.06 -1.06
C ILE A 48 9.47 -1.03 -0.71
N ILE A 49 8.24 -0.66 -1.04
CA ILE A 49 7.04 -1.40 -0.68
C ILE A 49 6.42 -1.97 -1.96
N PRO A 50 6.26 -3.30 -2.07
CA PRO A 50 5.46 -3.89 -3.13
C PRO A 50 4.00 -3.49 -2.93
N VAL A 51 3.29 -3.13 -3.99
CA VAL A 51 1.87 -2.74 -3.92
C VAL A 51 1.05 -3.50 -4.96
N ASP A 52 -0.20 -3.80 -4.61
CA ASP A 52 -1.19 -4.23 -5.60
C ASP A 52 -1.59 -3.04 -6.50
N ASN A 53 -1.38 -3.19 -7.81
CA ASN A 53 -1.73 -2.20 -8.81
C ASN A 53 -2.86 -2.67 -9.74
N GLU A 54 -3.77 -3.51 -9.24
CA GLU A 54 -4.91 -4.06 -9.99
C GLU A 54 -5.70 -3.01 -10.81
N TYR A 55 -5.79 -1.78 -10.31
CA TYR A 55 -6.57 -0.69 -10.91
C TYR A 55 -5.75 0.37 -11.65
N SER A 56 -4.47 0.11 -11.96
CA SER A 56 -3.56 1.08 -12.59
C SER A 56 -3.45 2.41 -11.84
N PHE A 57 -3.33 2.33 -10.51
CA PHE A 57 -3.22 3.46 -9.60
C PHE A 57 -1.82 4.06 -9.60
N VAL A 58 -0.79 3.25 -9.81
CA VAL A 58 0.61 3.69 -9.86
C VAL A 58 0.84 4.68 -11.00
N GLU A 59 0.17 4.48 -12.13
CA GLU A 59 0.23 5.30 -13.34
C GLU A 59 -0.34 6.70 -13.13
N LEU A 60 -1.14 6.91 -12.08
CA LEU A 60 -1.62 8.24 -11.71
C LEU A 60 -0.50 9.13 -11.16
N ASN A 61 0.64 8.54 -10.77
CA ASN A 61 1.80 9.22 -10.21
C ASN A 61 1.42 10.24 -9.12
N ASN A 62 0.60 9.79 -8.18
CA ASN A 62 -0.08 10.64 -7.22
C ASN A 62 0.31 10.23 -5.78
N PRO A 63 0.98 11.10 -5.01
CA PRO A 63 1.40 10.81 -3.63
C PRO A 63 0.27 10.33 -2.71
N VAL A 64 -0.94 10.86 -2.87
CA VAL A 64 -2.10 10.46 -2.04
C VAL A 64 -2.51 9.03 -2.37
N VAL A 65 -2.46 8.66 -3.64
CA VAL A 65 -2.74 7.30 -4.12
C VAL A 65 -1.63 6.35 -3.66
N PHE A 66 -0.37 6.75 -3.78
CA PHE A 66 0.76 5.95 -3.30
C PHE A 66 0.69 5.65 -1.81
N LEU A 67 0.39 6.64 -0.98
CA LEU A 67 0.21 6.40 0.46
C LEU A 67 -0.96 5.46 0.73
N HIS A 68 -2.07 5.59 0.00
CA HIS A 68 -3.19 4.66 0.13
C HIS A 68 -2.80 3.22 -0.19
N LEU A 69 -2.12 2.98 -1.32
CA LEU A 69 -1.67 1.64 -1.72
C LEU A 69 -0.74 1.04 -0.66
N ILE A 70 0.25 1.80 -0.20
CA ILE A 70 1.16 1.35 0.86
C ILE A 70 0.38 0.97 2.13
N LEU A 71 -0.57 1.80 2.57
CA LEU A 71 -1.35 1.52 3.77
C LEU A 71 -2.26 0.30 3.61
N GLU A 72 -2.79 0.05 2.43
CA GLU A 72 -3.59 -1.15 2.15
C GLU A 72 -2.76 -2.41 2.39
N GLU A 73 -1.51 -2.44 1.90
CA GLU A 73 -0.59 -3.57 2.13
C GLU A 73 -0.20 -3.74 3.60
N ILE A 74 0.09 -2.62 4.27
CA ILE A 74 0.40 -2.65 5.71
C ILE A 74 -0.80 -3.17 6.51
N GLU A 75 -2.02 -2.75 6.15
CA GLU A 75 -3.24 -3.19 6.82
C GLU A 75 -3.51 -4.68 6.57
N TYR A 76 -3.32 -5.18 5.35
CA TYR A 76 -3.43 -6.62 5.08
C TYR A 76 -2.46 -7.45 5.92
N ILE A 77 -1.24 -6.97 6.11
CA ILE A 77 -0.24 -7.64 6.96
C ILE A 77 -0.62 -7.57 8.44
N GLU A 78 -1.12 -6.44 8.91
CA GLU A 78 -1.56 -6.25 10.30
C GLU A 78 -2.79 -7.10 10.65
N ASP A 79 -3.71 -7.27 9.71
CA ASP A 79 -4.94 -8.04 9.88
C ASP A 79 -4.72 -9.55 9.71
N SER A 80 -3.60 -9.96 9.11
CA SER A 80 -3.25 -11.36 8.89
C SER A 80 -2.48 -11.98 10.06
N LYS A 81 -2.91 -13.15 10.55
CA LYS A 81 -2.18 -13.86 11.63
C LYS A 81 -0.88 -14.48 11.14
N ASP A 82 -0.88 -14.98 9.91
CA ASP A 82 0.24 -15.68 9.30
C ASP A 82 0.23 -15.54 7.76
N LEU A 83 1.23 -16.13 7.11
CA LEU A 83 1.37 -16.15 5.67
C LEU A 83 0.17 -16.81 4.96
N TYR A 84 -0.47 -17.80 5.57
CA TYR A 84 -1.60 -18.51 4.96
C TYR A 84 -2.84 -17.63 4.91
N GLU A 85 -3.11 -16.88 5.99
CA GLU A 85 -4.19 -15.89 6.02
C GLU A 85 -3.91 -14.73 5.04
N TRP A 86 -2.67 -14.22 5.02
CA TRP A 86 -2.27 -13.13 4.12
C TRP A 86 -2.38 -13.50 2.63
N THR A 87 -2.06 -14.75 2.27
CA THR A 87 -2.22 -15.26 0.89
C THR A 87 -3.67 -15.65 0.55
N GLY A 88 -4.66 -15.27 1.37
CA GLY A 88 -6.06 -15.59 1.09
C GLY A 88 -6.39 -17.08 1.18
N ASN A 89 -5.68 -17.82 2.05
CA ASN A 89 -5.80 -19.27 2.24
C ASN A 89 -5.34 -20.10 1.02
N MET A 90 -4.47 -19.54 0.18
CA MET A 90 -3.89 -20.24 -0.97
C MET A 90 -2.64 -21.04 -0.57
N ILE A 91 -2.83 -22.30 -0.19
CA ILE A 91 -1.75 -23.16 0.33
C ILE A 91 -0.56 -23.31 -0.62
N GLN A 92 -0.78 -23.23 -1.94
CA GLN A 92 0.31 -23.32 -2.92
C GLN A 92 1.29 -22.14 -2.82
N LEU A 93 0.82 -20.98 -2.36
CA LEU A 93 1.64 -19.77 -2.25
C LEU A 93 2.46 -19.73 -0.95
N THR A 94 2.05 -20.47 0.08
CA THR A 94 2.78 -20.48 1.37
C THR A 94 4.12 -21.21 1.32
N TYR A 95 4.37 -21.97 0.24
CA TYR A 95 5.63 -22.66 -0.01
C TYR A 95 6.50 -21.96 -1.06
N ASP A 96 6.01 -20.89 -1.69
CA ASP A 96 6.79 -20.15 -2.67
C ASP A 96 7.77 -19.20 -1.95
N GLU A 97 9.07 -19.42 -2.15
CA GLU A 97 10.13 -18.66 -1.48
C GLU A 97 10.04 -17.15 -1.75
N LYS A 98 9.55 -16.74 -2.92
CA LYS A 98 9.39 -15.31 -3.26
C LYS A 98 8.24 -14.70 -2.47
N ILE A 99 7.14 -15.42 -2.33
CA ILE A 99 5.97 -15.00 -1.54
C ILE A 99 6.32 -14.93 -0.05
N VAL A 100 7.07 -15.91 0.45
CA VAL A 100 7.58 -15.92 1.82
C VAL A 100 8.49 -14.70 2.07
N ALA A 101 9.41 -14.41 1.15
CA ALA A 101 10.28 -13.25 1.24
C ALA A 101 9.49 -11.93 1.23
N LEU A 102 8.46 -11.85 0.38
CA LEU A 102 7.59 -10.68 0.28
C LEU A 102 6.85 -10.40 1.59
N TYR A 103 6.18 -11.42 2.13
CA TYR A 103 5.48 -11.35 3.42
C TYR A 103 6.41 -10.94 4.55
N ASN A 104 7.61 -11.54 4.63
CA ASN A 104 8.57 -11.21 5.67
C ASN A 104 9.08 -9.77 5.56
N GLY A 105 9.36 -9.30 4.33
CA GLY A 105 9.78 -7.91 4.09
C GLY A 105 8.70 -6.91 4.49
N LEU A 106 7.45 -7.14 4.08
CA LEU A 106 6.32 -6.30 4.49
C LEU A 106 6.12 -6.32 6.00
N LYS A 107 6.22 -7.48 6.65
CA LYS A 107 6.11 -7.62 8.11
C LYS A 107 7.20 -6.87 8.87
N GLU A 108 8.40 -6.77 8.30
CA GLU A 108 9.52 -6.00 8.86
C GLU A 108 9.31 -4.49 8.70
N VAL A 109 8.76 -4.05 7.56
CA VAL A 109 8.57 -2.64 7.22
C VAL A 109 7.30 -2.04 7.85
N ALA A 110 6.22 -2.82 7.97
CA ALA A 110 4.95 -2.40 8.55
C ALA A 110 5.06 -1.60 9.87
N PRO A 111 5.75 -2.08 10.92
CA PRO A 111 5.86 -1.33 12.16
C PRO A 111 6.66 -0.02 12.00
N GLN A 112 7.61 0.04 11.06
CA GLN A 112 8.40 1.25 10.79
C GLN A 112 7.55 2.32 10.10
N ILE A 113 6.75 1.92 9.11
CA ILE A 113 5.79 2.84 8.47
C ILE A 113 4.75 3.33 9.47
N ARG A 114 4.23 2.46 10.34
CA ARG A 114 3.30 2.86 11.41
C ARG A 114 3.91 3.83 12.42
N ALA A 115 5.21 3.75 12.68
CA ALA A 115 5.88 4.71 13.54
C ALA A 115 5.93 6.12 12.93
N ILE A 116 5.87 6.22 11.60
CA ILE A 116 5.86 7.49 10.85
C ILE A 116 4.42 8.01 10.68
N VAL A 117 3.52 7.18 10.13
CA VAL A 117 2.17 7.62 9.72
C VAL A 117 1.11 7.51 10.81
N GLY A 118 1.39 6.75 11.87
CA GLY A 118 0.44 6.44 12.92
C GLY A 118 -0.61 5.38 12.51
N LYS A 119 -1.41 4.95 13.49
CA LYS A 119 -2.48 3.95 13.27
C LYS A 119 -3.82 4.55 12.83
N GLU A 120 -4.01 5.84 13.07
CA GLU A 120 -5.25 6.56 12.73
C GLU A 120 -5.35 6.89 11.24
N VAL A 121 -4.22 6.94 10.53
CA VAL A 121 -4.20 7.11 9.07
C VAL A 121 -4.36 5.72 8.44
N ARG A 122 -5.46 5.56 7.71
CA ARG A 122 -5.87 4.29 7.11
C ARG A 122 -5.99 4.40 5.59
N ALA A 123 -5.83 3.28 4.90
CA ALA A 123 -6.26 3.14 3.52
C ALA A 123 -7.78 3.39 3.41
N ILE A 124 -8.24 3.83 2.23
CA ILE A 124 -9.69 3.82 1.99
C ILE A 124 -10.16 2.37 1.83
N PRO A 125 -11.39 2.03 2.22
CA PRO A 125 -11.85 0.64 2.19
C PRO A 125 -11.74 0.02 0.79
N HIS A 126 -11.24 -1.21 0.70
CA HIS A 126 -11.11 -1.93 -0.57
C HIS A 126 -12.44 -2.02 -1.32
N PHE A 127 -13.56 -2.21 -0.61
CA PHE A 127 -14.91 -2.21 -1.18
C PHE A 127 -15.26 -0.90 -1.92
N ASP A 128 -14.78 0.25 -1.44
CA ASP A 128 -14.99 1.52 -2.13
C ASP A 128 -14.22 1.58 -3.46
N ILE A 129 -13.01 1.00 -3.49
CA ILE A 129 -12.19 0.84 -4.71
C ILE A 129 -12.89 -0.06 -5.71
N GLU A 130 -13.27 -1.27 -5.30
CA GLU A 130 -13.91 -2.31 -6.12
C GLU A 130 -15.22 -1.80 -6.74
N LEU A 131 -16.07 -1.15 -5.95
CA LEU A 131 -17.33 -0.59 -6.44
C LEU A 131 -17.19 0.79 -7.11
N ASN A 132 -15.97 1.33 -7.18
CA ASN A 132 -15.68 2.64 -7.75
C ASN A 132 -16.62 3.74 -7.22
N THR A 133 -16.78 3.79 -5.90
CA THR A 133 -17.68 4.73 -5.23
C THR A 133 -17.20 6.17 -5.35
N GLY A 134 -17.95 7.12 -4.78
CA GLY A 134 -17.52 8.52 -4.72
C GLY A 134 -16.18 8.70 -4.01
N LEU A 135 -15.87 7.87 -3.01
CA LEU A 135 -14.61 7.93 -2.27
C LEU A 135 -13.43 7.50 -3.17
N ALA A 136 -13.57 6.39 -3.89
CA ALA A 136 -12.53 5.94 -4.82
C ALA A 136 -12.32 6.91 -5.98
N LYS A 137 -13.39 7.53 -6.50
CA LYS A 137 -13.27 8.61 -7.51
C LYS A 137 -12.54 9.82 -6.96
N ALA A 138 -12.84 10.20 -5.73
CA ALA A 138 -12.18 11.32 -5.07
C ALA A 138 -10.71 11.03 -4.77
N LEU A 139 -10.34 9.80 -4.43
CA LEU A 139 -8.95 9.38 -4.27
C LEU A 139 -8.19 9.55 -5.60
N ARG A 140 -8.72 9.04 -6.71
CA ARG A 140 -8.09 9.16 -8.04
C ARG A 140 -7.90 10.62 -8.47
N ALA A 141 -8.84 11.50 -8.11
CA ALA A 141 -8.78 12.93 -8.40
C ALA A 141 -8.03 13.76 -7.35
N ALA A 142 -7.51 13.12 -6.28
CA ALA A 142 -6.82 13.83 -5.21
C ALA A 142 -5.53 14.47 -5.73
N HIS A 143 -5.12 15.56 -5.09
CA HIS A 143 -3.86 16.26 -5.32
C HIS A 143 -3.39 16.78 -3.97
N LEU A 144 -2.06 16.82 -3.76
CA LEU A 144 -1.47 17.46 -2.58
C LEU A 144 -1.73 18.97 -2.60
#